data_AF-A0A1V9ZM22-F1
#
_entry.id   AF-A0A1V9ZM22-F1
#
_cell.length_a   1.000
_cell.length_b   1.000
_cell.length_c   1.000
_cell.angle_alpha   90.00
_cell.angle_beta   90.00
_cell.angle_gamma   90.00
#
_symmetry.space_group_name_H-M   'P 1'
#
loop_
_entity.id
_entity.type
_entity.pdbx_description
1 polymer ?
#
loop_
_entity_poly.entity_id
_entity_poly.type
_entity_poly.pdbx_seq_one_letter_code
_entity_poly.pdbx_strand_id
1 'polypeptide(L)'
;MHGIRKSDVPQTPEEEAATQALVTKYKEVSGQVMALKRAGQMDRTALQLSAYVVALNPEFWIVWGYRRAIIVALVATDGSVKAELAAAECSLTQEALMKNPKSYATWFQREWLVKQGMVDLQAEIKLCNLLLQKDERNFHCWNYRRFVTKVAQTPLDDVLAFTMTKIEENFSNYSAFQQRTLVLPSPLPLEVAMIEIELVKQAVFTEPDDQSNWFYYRWLVESLIKSPPVIAEGRGSDDFDDEAPLQMTLHEILQEQVSWIEELVELEPESKMALVTLAFVLEKEAASERDEDAESPTASLERCIEIYTTLQDVDPDHVRFYEDRVQALSAH
;
A
#
# COMPACT_ATOMS: atom_id res chain seq x y z
N MET A 1 14.41 -12.91 -4.96
CA MET A 1 15.08 -13.46 -3.75
C MET A 1 14.09 -14.41 -3.08
N HIS A 2 14.42 -15.70 -3.00
CA HIS A 2 13.56 -16.68 -2.32
C HIS A 2 13.83 -16.65 -0.81
N GLY A 3 12.81 -16.88 0.02
CA GLY A 3 13.00 -17.05 1.45
C GLY A 3 14.03 -18.13 1.72
N ILE A 4 15.02 -17.82 2.55
CA ILE A 4 16.07 -18.77 2.94
C ILE A 4 15.37 -19.89 3.71
N ARG A 5 15.41 -21.12 3.18
CA ARG A 5 14.96 -22.29 3.95
C ARG A 5 15.80 -22.35 5.21
N LYS A 6 15.19 -22.67 6.37
CA LYS A 6 15.97 -23.03 7.56
C LYS A 6 17.00 -24.09 7.13
N SER A 7 18.27 -23.82 7.39
CA SER A 7 19.45 -24.53 6.86
C SER A 7 19.53 -26.01 7.23
N ASP A 8 18.58 -26.51 8.02
CA ASP A 8 18.77 -27.70 8.84
C ASP A 8 17.82 -28.85 8.49
N VAL A 9 17.19 -28.83 7.31
CA VAL A 9 16.46 -30.01 6.80
C VAL A 9 17.35 -30.69 5.75
N PRO A 10 18.02 -31.81 6.09
CA PRO A 10 18.79 -32.58 5.13
C PRO A 10 17.86 -33.06 4.01
N GLN A 11 18.24 -32.80 2.76
CA GLN A 11 17.51 -33.37 1.64
C GLN A 11 17.79 -34.87 1.56
N THR A 12 16.80 -35.65 1.15
CA THR A 12 17.04 -37.07 0.85
C THR A 12 17.92 -37.19 -0.42
N PRO A 13 18.67 -38.29 -0.61
CA PRO A 13 19.43 -38.50 -1.84
C PRO A 13 18.58 -38.42 -3.12
N GLU A 14 17.30 -38.78 -3.03
CA GLU A 14 16.35 -38.65 -4.14
C GLU A 14 16.00 -37.18 -4.43
N GLU A 15 15.77 -36.37 -3.40
CA GLU A 15 15.51 -34.93 -3.53
C GLU A 15 16.74 -34.17 -4.07
N GLU A 16 17.94 -34.55 -3.64
CA GLU A 16 19.19 -34.00 -4.16
C GLU A 16 19.38 -34.35 -5.64
N ALA A 17 19.18 -35.62 -6.00
CA ALA A 17 19.25 -36.07 -7.40
C ALA A 17 18.22 -35.35 -8.28
N ALA A 18 16.98 -35.20 -7.81
CA ALA A 18 15.93 -34.47 -8.51
C ALA A 18 16.27 -32.98 -8.69
N THR A 19 16.81 -32.34 -7.64
CA THR A 19 17.28 -30.95 -7.70
C THR A 19 18.42 -30.79 -8.70
N GLN A 20 19.41 -31.69 -8.68
CA GLN A 20 20.54 -31.67 -9.60
C GLN A 20 20.11 -31.91 -11.05
N ALA A 21 19.16 -32.80 -11.29
CA ALA A 21 18.57 -33.03 -12.61
C ALA A 21 17.85 -31.77 -13.12
N LEU A 22 17.07 -31.11 -12.25
CA LEU A 22 16.38 -29.86 -12.59
C LEU A 22 17.37 -28.72 -12.91
N VAL A 23 18.44 -28.58 -12.12
CA VAL A 23 19.50 -27.59 -12.36
C VAL A 23 20.22 -27.84 -13.68
N THR A 24 20.52 -29.11 -13.99
CA THR A 24 21.18 -29.49 -15.24
C THR A 24 20.31 -29.14 -16.44
N LYS A 25 19.03 -29.53 -16.40
CA LYS A 25 18.06 -29.21 -17.45
C LYS A 25 17.84 -27.70 -17.59
N TYR A 26 17.77 -26.96 -16.48
CA TYR A 26 17.67 -25.51 -16.50
C TYR A 26 18.89 -24.86 -17.19
N LYS A 27 20.11 -25.29 -16.85
CA LYS A 27 21.35 -24.78 -17.47
C LYS A 27 21.38 -25.05 -18.97
N GLU A 28 20.97 -26.24 -19.38
CA GLU A 28 20.91 -26.61 -20.80
C GLU A 28 19.92 -25.72 -21.57
N VAL A 29 18.66 -25.68 -21.14
CA VAL A 29 17.61 -24.94 -21.88
C VAL A 29 17.86 -23.43 -21.82
N SER A 30 18.32 -22.90 -20.69
CA SER A 30 18.70 -21.49 -20.60
C SER A 30 19.89 -21.16 -21.50
N GLY A 31 20.89 -22.04 -21.59
CA GLY A 31 22.01 -21.91 -22.52
C GLY A 31 21.57 -21.86 -23.99
N GLN A 32 20.64 -22.74 -24.37
CA GLN A 32 20.03 -22.75 -25.70
C GLN A 32 19.28 -21.46 -25.99
N VAL A 33 18.40 -21.00 -25.09
CA VAL A 33 17.64 -19.74 -25.25
C VAL A 33 18.57 -18.54 -25.39
N MET A 34 19.67 -18.50 -24.62
CA MET A 34 20.67 -17.43 -24.73
C MET A 34 21.46 -17.49 -26.04
N ALA A 35 21.71 -18.69 -26.59
CA ALA A 35 22.31 -18.86 -27.91
C ALA A 35 21.38 -18.38 -29.03
N LEU A 36 20.09 -18.75 -28.99
CA LEU A 36 19.07 -18.26 -29.93
C LEU A 36 18.97 -16.73 -29.89
N LYS A 37 18.97 -16.14 -28.68
CA LYS A 37 18.97 -14.68 -28.51
C LYS A 37 20.19 -14.03 -29.16
N ARG A 38 21.39 -14.60 -29.01
CA ARG A 38 22.62 -14.09 -29.65
C ARG A 38 22.58 -14.22 -31.18
N ALA A 39 21.95 -15.27 -31.69
CA ALA A 39 21.74 -15.47 -33.12
C ALA A 39 20.61 -14.59 -33.71
N GLY A 40 19.83 -13.89 -32.87
CA GLY A 40 18.74 -13.03 -33.31
C GLY A 40 17.50 -13.79 -33.79
N GLN A 41 17.32 -15.06 -33.41
CA GLN A 41 16.23 -15.90 -33.90
C GLN A 41 14.89 -15.57 -33.23
N MET A 42 13.95 -14.96 -33.96
CA MET A 42 12.67 -14.48 -33.41
C MET A 42 11.46 -15.30 -33.90
N ASP A 43 11.42 -16.59 -33.58
CA ASP A 43 10.36 -17.51 -34.04
C ASP A 43 9.60 -18.21 -32.89
N ARG A 44 8.60 -19.02 -33.25
CA ARG A 44 7.78 -19.79 -32.30
C ARG A 44 8.62 -20.79 -31.48
N THR A 45 9.71 -21.32 -32.04
CA THR A 45 10.59 -22.26 -31.33
C THR A 45 11.34 -21.55 -30.20
N ALA A 46 11.90 -20.36 -30.47
CA ALA A 46 12.53 -19.52 -29.45
C ALA A 46 11.52 -19.11 -28.36
N LEU A 47 10.27 -18.84 -28.73
CA LEU A 47 9.21 -18.52 -27.79
C LEU A 47 8.83 -19.72 -26.89
N GLN A 48 8.77 -20.93 -27.44
CA GLN A 48 8.48 -22.13 -26.63
C GLN A 48 9.60 -22.46 -25.64
N LEU A 49 10.86 -22.44 -26.09
CA LEU A 49 12.00 -22.74 -25.22
C LEU A 49 12.16 -21.70 -24.10
N SER A 50 11.94 -20.42 -24.42
CA SER A 50 11.99 -19.35 -23.40
C SER A 50 10.86 -19.46 -22.38
N ALA A 51 9.71 -20.05 -22.73
CA ALA A 51 8.60 -20.26 -21.79
C ALA A 51 9.02 -21.25 -20.69
N TYR A 52 9.71 -22.33 -21.08
CA TYR A 52 10.25 -23.30 -20.14
C TYR A 52 11.23 -22.66 -19.15
N VAL A 53 12.09 -21.75 -19.62
CA VAL A 53 13.07 -21.08 -18.76
C VAL A 53 12.40 -20.19 -17.71
N VAL A 54 11.38 -19.41 -18.10
CA VAL A 54 10.72 -18.48 -17.17
C VAL A 54 9.72 -19.18 -16.24
N ALA A 55 9.14 -20.31 -16.63
CA ALA A 55 8.36 -21.16 -15.73
C ALA A 55 9.25 -21.78 -14.63
N LEU A 56 10.50 -22.12 -14.98
CA LEU A 56 11.48 -22.60 -14.00
C LEU A 56 12.04 -21.46 -13.12
N ASN A 57 12.41 -20.34 -13.72
CA ASN A 57 12.95 -19.19 -13.02
C ASN A 57 12.29 -17.89 -13.53
N PRO A 58 11.20 -17.44 -12.88
CA PRO A 58 10.50 -16.23 -13.29
C PRO A 58 11.30 -14.94 -13.07
N GLU A 59 12.41 -14.98 -12.34
CA GLU A 59 13.30 -13.83 -12.11
C GLU A 59 14.28 -13.59 -13.27
N PHE A 60 14.33 -14.49 -14.27
CA PHE A 60 15.27 -14.34 -15.37
C PHE A 60 14.82 -13.26 -16.38
N TRP A 61 14.97 -12.00 -15.99
CA TRP A 61 14.46 -10.82 -16.70
C TRP A 61 14.95 -10.68 -18.15
N ILE A 62 16.17 -11.14 -18.47
CA ILE A 62 16.71 -11.12 -19.83
C ILE A 62 15.83 -11.96 -20.77
N VAL A 63 15.34 -13.10 -20.29
CA VAL A 63 14.48 -13.99 -21.07
C VAL A 63 13.11 -13.35 -21.30
N TRP A 64 12.51 -12.72 -20.29
CA TRP A 64 11.29 -11.93 -20.48
C TRP A 64 11.47 -10.82 -21.53
N GLY A 65 12.60 -10.10 -21.50
CA GLY A 65 12.93 -9.11 -22.53
C GLY A 65 13.02 -9.71 -23.94
N TYR A 66 13.64 -10.88 -24.05
CA TYR A 66 13.72 -11.61 -25.32
C TYR A 66 12.35 -12.08 -25.81
N ARG A 67 11.50 -12.61 -24.90
CA ARG A 67 10.12 -13.00 -25.22
C ARG A 67 9.31 -11.85 -25.81
N ARG A 68 9.37 -10.66 -25.21
CA ARG A 68 8.70 -9.46 -25.74
C ARG A 68 9.14 -9.16 -27.17
N ALA A 69 10.45 -9.20 -27.44
CA ALA A 69 10.98 -8.96 -28.78
C ALA A 69 10.45 -9.98 -29.80
N ILE A 70 10.40 -11.26 -29.44
CA ILE A 70 9.84 -12.32 -30.30
C ILE A 70 8.35 -12.07 -30.56
N ILE A 71 7.54 -11.80 -29.53
CA ILE A 71 6.09 -11.56 -29.68
C ILE A 71 5.84 -10.36 -30.59
N VAL A 72 6.58 -9.26 -30.42
CA VAL A 72 6.46 -8.07 -31.29
C VAL A 72 6.78 -8.42 -32.75
N ALA A 73 7.86 -9.16 -33.00
CA ALA A 73 8.24 -9.57 -34.35
C ALA A 73 7.19 -10.48 -35.01
N LEU A 74 6.64 -11.43 -34.27
CA LEU A 74 5.60 -12.34 -34.77
C LEU A 74 4.30 -11.60 -35.09
N VAL A 75 3.85 -10.70 -34.22
CA VAL A 75 2.63 -9.90 -34.45
C VAL A 75 2.82 -8.90 -35.61
N ALA A 76 4.03 -8.36 -35.79
CA ALA A 76 4.33 -7.50 -36.93
C ALA A 76 4.33 -8.28 -38.26
N THR A 77 4.68 -9.56 -38.23
CA THR A 77 4.66 -10.45 -39.40
C THR A 77 3.24 -10.91 -39.73
N ASP A 78 2.47 -11.29 -38.72
CA ASP A 78 1.07 -11.73 -38.84
C ASP A 78 0.24 -11.20 -37.66
N GLY A 79 -0.59 -10.20 -37.91
CA GLY A 79 -1.44 -9.61 -36.87
C GLY A 79 -2.48 -10.58 -36.31
N SER A 80 -2.85 -11.64 -37.05
CA SER A 80 -3.87 -12.60 -36.64
C SER A 80 -3.45 -13.44 -35.44
N VAL A 81 -2.14 -13.62 -35.22
CA VAL A 81 -1.61 -14.39 -34.08
C VAL A 81 -1.63 -13.62 -32.76
N LYS A 82 -1.97 -12.31 -32.77
CA LYS A 82 -1.92 -11.46 -31.57
C LYS A 82 -2.74 -12.02 -30.42
N ALA A 83 -3.96 -12.48 -30.68
CA ALA A 83 -4.86 -13.01 -29.65
C ALA A 83 -4.36 -14.35 -29.08
N GLU A 84 -3.84 -15.24 -29.94
CA GLU A 84 -3.23 -16.51 -29.53
C GLU A 84 -2.03 -16.29 -28.60
N LEU A 85 -1.09 -15.42 -29.03
CA LEU A 85 0.12 -15.11 -28.27
C LEU A 85 -0.20 -14.43 -26.94
N ALA A 86 -1.18 -13.53 -26.94
CA ALA A 86 -1.68 -12.88 -25.74
C ALA A 86 -2.20 -13.89 -24.71
N ALA A 87 -3.08 -14.80 -25.13
CA ALA A 87 -3.63 -15.83 -24.25
C ALA A 87 -2.52 -16.73 -23.67
N ALA A 88 -1.57 -17.17 -24.50
CA ALA A 88 -0.45 -17.99 -24.07
C ALA A 88 0.46 -17.25 -23.06
N GLU A 89 0.75 -15.97 -23.28
CA GLU A 89 1.58 -15.18 -22.38
C GLU A 89 0.87 -14.85 -21.06
N CYS A 90 -0.45 -14.63 -21.09
CA CYS A 90 -1.28 -14.48 -19.89
C CYS A 90 -1.26 -15.76 -19.03
N SER A 91 -1.39 -16.94 -19.64
CA SER A 91 -1.30 -18.22 -18.94
C SER A 91 0.10 -18.44 -18.34
N LEU A 92 1.16 -18.16 -19.11
CA LEU A 92 2.54 -18.31 -18.65
C LEU A 92 2.86 -17.38 -17.48
N THR A 93 2.47 -16.11 -17.56
CA THR A 93 2.68 -15.16 -16.45
C THR A 93 1.85 -15.55 -15.22
N GLN A 94 0.66 -16.11 -15.40
CA GLN A 94 -0.15 -16.61 -14.28
C GLN A 94 0.52 -17.81 -13.60
N GLU A 95 1.03 -18.78 -14.36
CA GLU A 95 1.80 -19.92 -13.81
C GLU A 95 3.04 -19.43 -13.04
N ALA A 96 3.78 -18.48 -13.63
CA ALA A 96 4.94 -17.87 -13.00
C ALA A 96 4.60 -17.14 -11.69
N LEU A 97 3.49 -16.41 -11.63
CA LEU A 97 3.01 -15.73 -10.41
C LEU A 97 2.50 -16.72 -9.35
N MET A 98 1.90 -17.83 -9.75
CA MET A 98 1.50 -18.89 -8.82
C MET A 98 2.71 -19.53 -8.13
N LYS A 99 3.85 -19.61 -8.83
CA LYS A 99 5.10 -20.11 -8.26
C LYS A 99 5.86 -19.06 -7.45
N ASN A 100 5.90 -17.82 -7.94
CA ASN A 100 6.55 -16.69 -7.28
C ASN A 100 5.71 -15.41 -7.45
N PRO A 101 4.78 -15.14 -6.51
CA PRO A 101 3.87 -14.00 -6.60
C PRO A 101 4.56 -12.65 -6.38
N LYS A 102 5.84 -12.65 -6.02
CA LYS A 102 6.66 -11.45 -5.75
C LYS A 102 7.75 -11.23 -6.81
N SER A 103 7.58 -11.83 -8.00
CA SER A 103 8.49 -11.67 -9.13
C SER A 103 8.26 -10.34 -9.85
N TYR A 104 9.22 -9.42 -9.72
CA TYR A 104 9.20 -8.15 -10.48
C TYR A 104 9.12 -8.40 -11.99
N ALA A 105 9.92 -9.34 -12.50
CA ALA A 105 10.01 -9.56 -13.94
C ALA A 105 8.70 -10.10 -14.52
N THR A 106 7.97 -10.93 -13.76
CA THR A 106 6.67 -11.45 -14.18
C THR A 106 5.59 -10.37 -14.15
N TRP A 107 5.51 -9.57 -13.08
CA TRP A 107 4.57 -8.44 -13.01
C TRP A 107 4.83 -7.42 -14.11
N PHE A 108 6.10 -7.13 -14.40
CA PHE A 108 6.49 -6.23 -15.50
C PHE A 108 6.09 -6.79 -16.87
N GLN A 109 6.18 -8.11 -17.07
CA GLN A 109 5.68 -8.74 -18.29
C GLN A 109 4.16 -8.58 -18.43
N ARG A 110 3.41 -8.72 -17.34
CA ARG A 110 1.96 -8.55 -17.34
C ARG A 110 1.55 -7.10 -17.60
N GLU A 111 2.25 -6.14 -17.00
CA GLU A 111 2.12 -4.71 -17.30
C GLU A 111 2.38 -4.41 -18.78
N TRP A 112 3.40 -5.04 -19.37
CA TRP A 112 3.67 -4.90 -20.79
C TRP A 112 2.51 -5.44 -21.66
N LEU A 113 1.90 -6.58 -21.31
CA LEU A 113 0.74 -7.12 -22.03
C LEU A 113 -0.45 -6.14 -22.02
N VAL A 114 -0.72 -5.49 -20.88
CA VAL A 114 -1.72 -4.42 -20.78
C VAL A 114 -1.40 -3.28 -21.74
N LYS A 115 -0.15 -2.80 -21.74
CA LYS A 115 0.30 -1.70 -22.64
C LYS A 115 0.21 -2.06 -24.12
N GLN A 116 0.29 -3.33 -24.49
CA GLN A 116 0.11 -3.80 -25.87
C GLN A 116 -1.37 -3.97 -26.28
N GLY A 117 -2.31 -3.73 -25.36
CA GLY A 117 -3.73 -4.02 -25.59
C GLY A 117 -3.97 -5.51 -25.86
N MET A 118 -3.24 -6.37 -25.14
CA MET A 118 -3.28 -7.84 -25.30
C MET A 118 -4.09 -8.52 -24.18
N VAL A 119 -4.77 -7.77 -23.31
CA VAL A 119 -5.51 -8.34 -22.18
C VAL A 119 -6.88 -7.69 -22.04
N ASP A 120 -7.80 -8.43 -21.41
CA ASP A 120 -9.04 -7.87 -20.88
C ASP A 120 -8.77 -7.23 -19.52
N LEU A 121 -8.93 -5.91 -19.43
CA LEU A 121 -8.68 -5.15 -18.21
C LEU A 121 -9.58 -5.59 -17.04
N GLN A 122 -10.83 -5.99 -17.32
CA GLN A 122 -11.74 -6.45 -16.27
C GLN A 122 -11.34 -7.82 -15.73
N ALA A 123 -10.85 -8.70 -16.61
CA ALA A 123 -10.26 -9.96 -16.19
C ALA A 123 -9.00 -9.74 -15.32
N GLU A 124 -8.16 -8.75 -15.65
CA GLU A 124 -6.97 -8.42 -14.88
C GLU A 124 -7.30 -7.82 -13.50
N ILE A 125 -8.34 -6.98 -13.39
CA ILE A 125 -8.83 -6.49 -12.09
C ILE A 125 -9.33 -7.67 -11.24
N LYS A 126 -10.12 -8.58 -11.80
CA LYS A 126 -10.59 -9.79 -11.11
C LYS A 126 -9.44 -10.68 -10.64
N LEU A 127 -8.40 -10.85 -11.47
CA LEU A 127 -7.21 -11.57 -11.08
C LEU A 127 -6.51 -10.92 -9.89
N CYS A 128 -6.37 -9.58 -9.89
CA CYS A 128 -5.80 -8.87 -8.75
C CYS A 128 -6.60 -9.14 -7.47
N ASN A 129 -7.93 -9.11 -7.55
CA ASN A 129 -8.79 -9.39 -6.40
C ASN A 129 -8.54 -10.80 -5.84
N LEU A 130 -8.42 -11.81 -6.71
CA LEU A 130 -8.10 -13.19 -6.32
C LEU A 130 -6.71 -13.33 -5.71
N LEU A 131 -5.70 -12.65 -6.25
CA LEU A 131 -4.34 -12.70 -5.73
C LEU A 131 -4.23 -11.99 -4.37
N LEU A 132 -4.96 -10.88 -4.18
CA LEU A 132 -5.04 -10.16 -2.91
C LEU A 132 -5.88 -10.89 -1.85
N GLN A 133 -6.73 -11.84 -2.23
CA GLN A 133 -7.33 -12.77 -1.25
C GLN A 133 -6.31 -13.78 -0.71
N LYS A 134 -5.25 -14.09 -1.47
CA LYS A 134 -4.20 -15.02 -1.04
C LYS A 134 -3.08 -14.35 -0.25
N ASP A 135 -2.70 -13.15 -0.66
CA ASP A 135 -1.71 -12.31 0.02
C ASP A 135 -2.15 -10.84 -0.10
N GLU A 136 -2.91 -10.39 0.89
CA GLU A 136 -3.46 -9.02 0.94
C GLU A 136 -2.37 -7.95 1.08
N ARG A 137 -1.13 -8.34 1.42
CA ARG A 137 0.03 -7.45 1.56
C ARG A 137 0.97 -7.53 0.36
N ASN A 138 0.56 -8.21 -0.72
CA ASN A 138 1.35 -8.25 -1.94
C ASN A 138 1.36 -6.89 -2.64
N PHE A 139 2.37 -6.07 -2.33
CA PHE A 139 2.52 -4.73 -2.90
C PHE A 139 2.66 -4.73 -4.42
N HIS A 140 3.20 -5.80 -5.04
CA HIS A 140 3.26 -5.89 -6.49
C HIS A 140 1.86 -6.00 -7.09
N CYS A 141 0.99 -6.80 -6.46
CA CYS A 141 -0.39 -6.95 -6.88
C CYS A 141 -1.18 -5.65 -6.68
N TRP A 142 -0.99 -4.94 -5.56
CA TRP A 142 -1.58 -3.62 -5.36
C TRP A 142 -1.12 -2.59 -6.41
N ASN A 143 0.18 -2.55 -6.69
CA ASN A 143 0.75 -1.68 -7.72
C ASN A 143 0.19 -2.00 -9.11
N TYR A 144 0.12 -3.28 -9.46
CA TYR A 144 -0.43 -3.73 -10.72
C TYR A 144 -1.93 -3.43 -10.83
N ARG A 145 -2.70 -3.70 -9.77
CA ARG A 145 -4.14 -3.36 -9.72
C ARG A 145 -4.36 -1.88 -9.96
N ARG A 146 -3.62 -1.01 -9.28
CA ARG A 146 -3.72 0.45 -9.46
C ARG A 146 -3.35 0.90 -10.87
N PHE A 147 -2.34 0.27 -11.48
CA PHE A 147 -2.02 0.51 -12.88
C PHE A 147 -3.17 0.08 -13.81
N VAL A 148 -3.72 -1.11 -13.65
CA VAL A 148 -4.82 -1.63 -14.48
C VAL A 148 -6.10 -0.80 -14.31
N THR A 149 -6.48 -0.44 -13.09
CA THR A 149 -7.69 0.40 -12.85
C THR A 149 -7.53 1.78 -13.46
N LYS A 150 -6.32 2.36 -13.42
CA LYS A 150 -6.02 3.63 -14.11
C LYS A 150 -6.17 3.50 -15.62
N VAL A 151 -5.65 2.43 -16.23
CA VAL A 151 -5.79 2.18 -17.68
C VAL A 151 -7.24 1.91 -18.06
N ALA A 152 -7.99 1.19 -17.20
CA ALA A 152 -9.40 0.87 -17.38
C ALA A 152 -10.34 2.04 -17.12
N GLN A 153 -9.83 3.17 -16.62
CA GLN A 153 -10.63 4.32 -16.19
C GLN A 153 -11.72 3.92 -15.19
N THR A 154 -11.39 3.01 -14.27
CA THR A 154 -12.31 2.55 -13.23
C THR A 154 -12.77 3.75 -12.38
N PRO A 155 -14.08 3.91 -12.14
CA PRO A 155 -14.61 4.94 -11.25
C PRO A 155 -13.92 4.95 -9.89
N LEU A 156 -13.71 6.14 -9.32
CA LEU A 156 -13.07 6.27 -8.02
C LEU A 156 -13.84 5.53 -6.92
N ASP A 157 -15.18 5.60 -6.96
CA ASP A 157 -16.06 4.93 -6.01
C ASP A 157 -15.84 3.41 -5.99
N ASP A 158 -15.64 2.78 -7.17
CA ASP A 158 -15.34 1.35 -7.26
C ASP A 158 -13.96 0.99 -6.68
N VAL A 159 -12.99 1.91 -6.81
CA VAL A 159 -11.66 1.74 -6.20
C VAL A 159 -11.74 1.86 -4.68
N LEU A 160 -12.47 2.86 -4.17
CA LEU A 160 -12.69 3.06 -2.74
C LEU A 160 -13.51 1.91 -2.14
N ALA A 161 -14.57 1.46 -2.80
CA ALA A 161 -15.37 0.32 -2.39
C ALA A 161 -14.52 -0.95 -2.24
N PHE A 162 -13.61 -1.21 -3.19
CA PHE A 162 -12.68 -2.33 -3.06
C PHE A 162 -11.74 -2.20 -1.86
N THR A 163 -11.21 -1.00 -1.57
CA THR A 163 -10.39 -0.81 -0.37
C THR A 163 -11.21 -1.03 0.91
N MET A 164 -12.48 -0.62 0.92
CA MET A 164 -13.38 -0.85 2.05
C MET A 164 -13.60 -2.34 2.28
N THR A 165 -13.91 -3.12 1.23
CA THR A 165 -14.02 -4.59 1.34
C THR A 165 -12.75 -5.21 1.93
N LYS A 166 -11.57 -4.69 1.58
CA LYS A 166 -10.29 -5.19 2.13
C LYS A 166 -10.05 -4.80 3.59
N ILE A 167 -10.56 -3.66 4.03
CA ILE A 167 -10.52 -3.24 5.43
C ILE A 167 -11.55 -4.03 6.25
N GLU A 168 -12.72 -4.34 5.70
CA GLU A 168 -13.73 -5.18 6.36
C GLU A 168 -13.27 -6.64 6.49
N GLU A 169 -12.55 -7.17 5.50
CA GLU A 169 -11.93 -8.50 5.57
C GLU A 169 -10.77 -8.55 6.60
N ASN A 170 -10.02 -7.45 6.75
CA ASN A 170 -8.95 -7.29 7.72
C ASN A 170 -8.77 -5.81 8.08
N PHE A 171 -9.19 -5.41 9.28
CA PHE A 171 -9.13 -4.02 9.73
C PHE A 171 -7.68 -3.52 9.93
N SER A 172 -6.69 -4.41 9.94
CA SER A 172 -5.25 -4.10 9.97
C SER A 172 -4.61 -4.01 8.59
N ASN A 173 -5.40 -3.95 7.50
CA ASN A 173 -4.86 -3.98 6.14
C ASN A 173 -4.18 -2.67 5.73
N TYR A 174 -2.91 -2.52 6.11
CA TYR A 174 -2.07 -1.37 5.78
C TYR A 174 -2.04 -1.05 4.27
N SER A 175 -2.07 -2.07 3.41
CA SER A 175 -2.03 -1.86 1.96
C SER A 175 -3.32 -1.20 1.44
N ALA A 176 -4.46 -1.56 2.03
CA ALA A 176 -5.75 -0.96 1.70
C ALA A 176 -5.81 0.50 2.16
N PHE A 177 -5.38 0.80 3.39
CA PHE A 177 -5.25 2.19 3.88
C PHE A 177 -4.30 3.02 3.02
N GLN A 178 -3.12 2.47 2.68
CA GLN A 178 -2.19 3.14 1.78
C GLN A 178 -2.83 3.42 0.42
N GLN A 179 -3.63 2.51 -0.11
CA GLN A 179 -4.36 2.74 -1.36
C GLN A 179 -5.36 3.89 -1.22
N ARG A 180 -6.04 4.05 -0.07
CA ARG A 180 -6.94 5.18 0.20
C ARG A 180 -6.19 6.52 0.19
N THR A 181 -5.02 6.60 0.85
CA THR A 181 -4.19 7.84 0.84
C THR A 181 -3.80 8.32 -0.56
N LEU A 182 -3.77 7.41 -1.55
CA LEU A 182 -3.39 7.70 -2.92
C LEU A 182 -4.57 8.11 -3.81
N VAL A 183 -5.81 7.84 -3.40
CA VAL A 183 -7.00 8.02 -4.25
C VAL A 183 -8.02 8.99 -3.66
N LEU A 184 -8.00 9.20 -2.35
CA LEU A 184 -8.79 10.25 -1.72
C LEU A 184 -8.39 11.64 -2.25
N PRO A 185 -9.34 12.58 -2.30
CA PRO A 185 -9.09 13.93 -2.79
C PRO A 185 -8.01 14.65 -1.96
N SER A 186 -7.26 15.52 -2.64
CA SER A 186 -6.27 16.41 -2.04
C SER A 186 -6.50 17.83 -2.59
N PRO A 187 -6.92 18.81 -1.78
CA PRO A 187 -7.10 18.75 -0.32
C PRO A 187 -8.23 17.81 0.10
N LEU A 188 -8.11 17.20 1.28
CA LEU A 188 -9.10 16.27 1.83
C LEU A 188 -10.26 17.08 2.44
N PRO A 189 -11.52 16.93 1.95
CA PRO A 189 -12.67 17.60 2.53
C PRO A 189 -12.91 17.15 3.98
N LEU A 190 -13.35 18.07 4.84
CA LEU A 190 -13.61 17.79 6.26
C LEU A 190 -14.58 16.62 6.44
N GLU A 191 -15.70 16.62 5.72
CA GLU A 191 -16.70 15.54 5.80
C GLU A 191 -16.10 14.17 5.50
N VAL A 192 -15.28 14.08 4.45
CA VAL A 192 -14.58 12.84 4.10
C VAL A 192 -13.58 12.45 5.19
N ALA A 193 -12.80 13.40 5.70
CA ALA A 193 -11.84 13.14 6.77
C ALA A 193 -12.54 12.60 8.04
N MET A 194 -13.68 13.16 8.43
CA MET A 194 -14.42 12.72 9.62
C MET A 194 -14.98 11.30 9.44
N ILE A 195 -15.48 10.95 8.25
CA ILE A 195 -15.90 9.58 7.94
C ILE A 195 -14.73 8.59 8.05
N GLU A 196 -13.55 8.96 7.52
CA GLU A 196 -12.34 8.12 7.60
C GLU A 196 -11.80 8.02 9.03
N ILE A 197 -11.89 9.08 9.83
CA ILE A 197 -11.51 9.09 11.24
C ILE A 197 -12.41 8.12 12.02
N GLU A 198 -13.72 8.18 11.81
CA GLU A 198 -14.65 7.28 12.50
C GLU A 198 -14.39 5.81 12.17
N LEU A 199 -14.06 5.52 10.90
CA LEU A 199 -13.66 4.18 10.47
C LEU A 199 -12.47 3.63 11.28
N VAL A 200 -11.38 4.40 11.41
CA VAL A 200 -10.21 3.94 12.18
C VAL A 200 -10.40 4.03 13.68
N LYS A 201 -11.21 4.98 14.17
CA LYS A 201 -11.58 5.09 15.59
C LYS A 201 -12.19 3.77 16.07
N GLN A 202 -13.18 3.24 15.36
CA GLN A 202 -13.78 1.96 15.71
C GLN A 202 -12.77 0.81 15.77
N ALA A 203 -11.79 0.80 14.85
CA ALA A 203 -10.75 -0.21 14.81
C ALA A 203 -9.77 -0.09 16.00
N VAL A 204 -9.29 1.11 16.33
CA VAL A 204 -8.32 1.30 17.43
C VAL A 204 -8.94 1.12 18.81
N PHE A 205 -10.24 1.35 18.98
CA PHE A 205 -10.94 0.97 20.22
C PHE A 205 -11.11 -0.55 20.36
N THR A 206 -10.98 -1.30 19.25
CA THR A 206 -11.03 -2.78 19.27
C THR A 206 -9.64 -3.38 19.46
N GLU A 207 -8.63 -2.83 18.78
CA GLU A 207 -7.23 -3.24 18.87
C GLU A 207 -6.33 -1.99 18.95
N PRO A 208 -6.07 -1.49 20.17
CA PRO A 208 -5.32 -0.26 20.41
C PRO A 208 -3.88 -0.30 19.91
N ASP A 209 -3.28 -1.48 19.77
CA ASP A 209 -1.88 -1.61 19.33
C ASP A 209 -1.73 -1.84 17.82
N ASP A 210 -2.82 -1.85 17.05
CA ASP A 210 -2.76 -1.94 15.59
C ASP A 210 -2.23 -0.66 14.96
N GLN A 211 -0.94 -0.71 14.63
CA GLN A 211 -0.21 0.40 14.03
C GLN A 211 -0.83 0.90 12.73
N SER A 212 -1.47 0.04 11.94
CA SER A 212 -1.96 0.41 10.61
C SER A 212 -3.03 1.48 10.67
N ASN A 213 -3.95 1.33 11.61
CA ASN A 213 -5.03 2.28 11.85
C ASN A 213 -4.48 3.62 12.35
N TRP A 214 -3.53 3.60 13.28
CA TRP A 214 -2.89 4.82 13.80
C TRP A 214 -2.06 5.57 12.77
N PHE A 215 -1.31 4.87 11.91
CA PHE A 215 -0.57 5.51 10.84
C PHE A 215 -1.51 6.19 9.82
N TYR A 216 -2.63 5.55 9.48
CA TYR A 216 -3.63 6.14 8.61
C TYR A 216 -4.34 7.33 9.29
N TYR A 217 -4.71 7.17 10.56
CA TYR A 217 -5.29 8.25 11.39
C TYR A 217 -4.38 9.49 11.42
N ARG A 218 -3.08 9.29 11.67
CA ARG A 218 -2.11 10.40 11.67
C ARG A 218 -2.07 11.12 10.32
N TRP A 219 -2.14 10.38 9.21
CA TRP A 219 -2.22 10.99 7.87
C TRP A 219 -3.50 11.82 7.69
N LEU A 220 -4.65 11.39 8.24
CA LEU A 220 -5.90 12.16 8.21
C LEU A 220 -5.75 13.49 8.98
N VAL A 221 -5.21 13.44 10.20
CA VAL A 221 -4.96 14.64 11.01
C VAL A 221 -3.98 15.59 10.31
N GLU A 222 -2.87 15.07 9.76
CA GLU A 222 -1.92 15.89 9.00
C GLU A 222 -2.55 16.51 7.74
N SER A 223 -3.51 15.83 7.13
CA SER A 223 -4.23 16.35 5.95
C SER A 223 -5.18 17.49 6.33
N LEU A 224 -5.88 17.37 7.46
CA LEU A 224 -6.71 18.44 8.02
C LEU A 224 -5.89 19.68 8.38
N ILE A 225 -4.71 19.50 8.97
CA ILE A 225 -3.81 20.62 9.30
C ILE A 225 -3.29 21.33 8.05
N LYS A 226 -2.94 20.57 7.00
CA LYS A 226 -2.46 21.14 5.72
C LYS A 226 -3.54 21.88 4.95
N SER A 227 -4.81 21.57 5.20
CA SER A 227 -5.96 22.19 4.54
C SER A 227 -7.07 22.43 5.55
N PRO A 228 -6.88 23.41 6.46
CA PRO A 228 -7.85 23.70 7.49
C PRO A 228 -9.21 24.02 6.88
N PRO A 229 -10.32 23.65 7.55
CA PRO A 229 -11.66 24.02 7.08
C PRO A 229 -11.74 25.54 6.97
N VAL A 230 -12.16 26.01 5.79
CA VAL A 230 -12.40 27.44 5.57
C VAL A 230 -13.71 27.80 6.25
N ILE A 231 -13.63 28.54 7.35
CA ILE A 231 -14.81 29.20 7.93
C ILE A 231 -15.24 30.24 6.89
N ALA A 232 -16.38 30.01 6.24
CA ALA A 232 -16.96 31.02 5.37
C ALA A 232 -17.35 32.21 6.26
N GLU A 233 -16.55 33.28 6.26
CA GLU A 233 -16.97 34.56 6.83
C GLU A 233 -18.33 34.90 6.24
N GLY A 234 -19.34 34.99 7.10
CA GLY A 234 -20.75 35.03 6.72
C GLY A 234 -21.01 36.02 5.59
N ARG A 235 -21.31 35.50 4.40
CA ARG A 235 -22.21 36.24 3.50
C ARG A 235 -23.59 36.05 4.08
N GLY A 236 -24.10 37.10 4.72
CA GLY A 236 -25.50 37.17 5.13
C GLY A 236 -26.39 36.89 3.92
N SER A 237 -27.00 35.71 3.91
CA SER A 237 -28.14 35.39 3.08
C SER A 237 -29.21 34.84 4.02
N ASP A 238 -30.28 35.61 4.17
CA ASP A 238 -31.47 35.36 4.99
C ASP A 238 -32.34 34.19 4.46
N ASP A 239 -31.73 33.15 3.88
CA ASP A 239 -32.46 31.98 3.38
C ASP A 239 -32.24 30.80 4.34
N PHE A 240 -33.20 30.68 5.27
CA PHE A 240 -33.45 29.47 6.06
C PHE A 240 -33.92 28.36 5.11
N ASP A 241 -33.05 27.41 4.74
CA ASP A 241 -33.43 25.99 4.52
C ASP A 241 -32.30 25.03 4.05
N ASP A 242 -31.03 25.44 4.00
CA ASP A 242 -29.92 24.49 3.81
C ASP A 242 -29.20 24.21 5.14
N GLU A 243 -29.04 22.94 5.53
CA GLU A 243 -28.21 22.51 6.67
C GLU A 243 -26.84 23.17 6.56
N ALA A 244 -26.58 24.14 7.44
CA ALA A 244 -25.32 24.87 7.44
C ALA A 244 -24.17 23.85 7.60
N PRO A 245 -23.14 23.87 6.73
CA PRO A 245 -22.02 22.95 6.87
C PRO A 245 -21.39 23.12 8.24
N LEU A 246 -20.96 22.01 8.86
CA LEU A 246 -20.26 21.99 10.16
C LEU A 246 -19.18 23.08 10.17
N GLN A 247 -19.44 24.18 10.88
CA GLN A 247 -18.49 25.27 11.05
C GLN A 247 -17.64 24.97 12.27
N MET A 248 -16.68 24.06 12.12
CA MET A 248 -15.68 23.81 13.14
C MET A 248 -14.36 24.43 12.71
N THR A 249 -13.72 25.14 13.64
CA THR A 249 -12.33 25.56 13.52
C THR A 249 -11.42 24.33 13.56
N LEU A 250 -10.20 24.44 13.03
CA LEU A 250 -9.20 23.37 13.16
C LEU A 250 -8.94 23.01 14.62
N HIS A 251 -8.93 24.03 15.49
CA HIS A 251 -8.73 23.86 16.92
C HIS A 251 -9.83 23.00 17.56
N GLU A 252 -11.11 23.32 17.33
CA GLU A 252 -12.23 22.52 17.84
C GLU A 252 -12.20 21.07 17.34
N ILE A 253 -11.82 20.86 16.08
CA ILE A 253 -11.66 19.50 15.52
C ILE A 253 -10.58 18.73 16.27
N LEU A 254 -9.42 19.36 16.52
CA LEU A 254 -8.32 18.74 17.24
C LEU A 254 -8.66 18.50 18.71
N GLN A 255 -9.44 19.37 19.35
CA GLN A 255 -9.95 19.13 20.71
C GLN A 255 -10.85 17.89 20.79
N GLU A 256 -11.76 17.72 19.83
CA GLU A 256 -12.55 16.49 19.75
C GLU A 256 -11.66 15.26 19.56
N GLN A 257 -10.59 15.38 18.76
CA GLN A 257 -9.62 14.31 18.58
C GLN A 257 -8.88 13.95 19.87
N VAL A 258 -8.41 14.96 20.62
CA VAL A 258 -7.79 14.76 21.93
C VAL A 258 -8.75 14.04 22.87
N SER A 259 -10.01 14.49 22.94
CA SER A 259 -11.01 13.97 23.87
C SER A 259 -11.17 12.46 23.76
N TRP A 260 -11.42 11.93 22.56
CA TRP A 260 -11.67 10.48 22.43
C TRP A 260 -10.39 9.66 22.57
N ILE A 261 -9.22 10.19 22.21
CA ILE A 261 -7.96 9.47 22.39
C ILE A 261 -7.59 9.41 23.88
N GLU A 262 -7.85 10.46 24.67
CA GLU A 262 -7.70 10.42 26.13
C GLU A 262 -8.60 9.32 26.73
N GLU A 263 -9.87 9.22 26.31
CA GLU A 263 -10.75 8.13 26.75
C GLU A 263 -10.14 6.75 26.46
N LEU A 264 -9.52 6.56 25.29
CA LEU A 264 -8.83 5.32 24.96
C LEU A 264 -7.59 5.09 25.83
N VAL A 265 -6.79 6.12 26.08
CA VAL A 265 -5.60 6.03 26.95
C VAL A 265 -5.96 5.75 28.40
N GLU A 266 -7.09 6.26 28.89
CA GLU A 266 -7.61 5.93 30.22
C GLU A 266 -7.99 4.44 30.34
N LEU A 267 -8.56 3.87 29.27
CA LEU A 267 -8.91 2.46 29.21
C LEU A 267 -7.67 1.57 29.02
N GLU A 268 -6.71 2.01 28.21
CA GLU A 268 -5.56 1.24 27.74
C GLU A 268 -4.24 2.01 27.97
N PRO A 269 -3.84 2.24 29.24
CA PRO A 269 -2.74 3.13 29.60
C PRO A 269 -1.36 2.63 29.17
N GLU A 270 -1.22 1.34 28.83
CA GLU A 270 0.02 0.75 28.33
C GLU A 270 0.10 0.76 26.79
N SER A 271 -0.96 1.16 26.08
CA SER A 271 -0.93 1.22 24.62
C SER A 271 -0.02 2.35 24.15
N LYS A 272 1.16 1.96 23.70
CA LYS A 272 2.14 2.91 23.14
C LYS A 272 1.60 3.68 21.95
N MET A 273 0.72 3.05 21.16
CA MET A 273 0.18 3.63 19.94
C MET A 273 -0.86 4.71 20.23
N ALA A 274 -1.71 4.48 21.24
CA ALA A 274 -2.64 5.50 21.74
C ALA A 274 -1.87 6.69 22.34
N LEU A 275 -0.90 6.43 23.23
CA LEU A 275 -0.08 7.47 23.88
C LEU A 275 0.70 8.33 22.86
N VAL A 276 1.42 7.70 21.92
CA VAL A 276 2.22 8.47 20.94
C VAL A 276 1.34 9.29 20.00
N THR A 277 0.14 8.79 19.68
CA THR A 277 -0.83 9.52 18.85
C THR A 277 -1.45 10.68 19.62
N LEU A 278 -1.83 10.47 20.89
CA LEU A 278 -2.35 11.52 21.75
C LEU A 278 -1.35 12.68 21.89
N ALA A 279 -0.09 12.37 22.21
CA ALA A 279 0.96 13.38 22.30
C ALA A 279 1.14 14.14 20.97
N PHE A 280 1.04 13.44 19.83
CA PHE A 280 1.08 14.08 18.52
C PHE A 280 -0.10 15.05 18.32
N VAL A 281 -1.34 14.65 18.63
CA VAL A 281 -2.52 15.50 18.43
C VAL A 281 -2.51 16.69 19.39
N LEU A 282 -2.17 16.49 20.67
CA LEU A 282 -2.01 17.56 21.66
C LEU A 282 -1.00 18.62 21.22
N GLU A 283 0.13 18.22 20.63
CA GLU A 283 1.10 19.19 20.11
C GLU A 283 0.51 20.03 18.97
N LYS A 284 -0.31 19.42 18.10
CA LYS A 284 -0.95 20.14 16.99
C LYS A 284 -2.07 21.05 17.46
N GLU A 285 -2.82 20.61 18.46
CA GLU A 285 -3.88 21.38 19.09
C GLU A 285 -3.30 22.60 19.81
N ALA A 286 -2.26 22.43 20.64
CA ALA A 286 -1.54 23.52 21.27
C ALA A 286 -0.91 24.50 20.26
N ALA A 287 -0.43 24.01 19.11
CA ALA A 287 0.09 24.87 18.05
C ALA A 287 -1.01 25.64 17.29
N SER A 288 -2.25 25.12 17.27
CA SER A 288 -3.40 25.78 16.64
C SER A 288 -3.97 26.93 17.47
N GLU A 289 -3.77 26.91 18.80
CA GLU A 289 -4.21 27.96 19.72
C GLU A 289 -3.26 29.15 19.80
N ARG A 290 -1.97 28.99 19.46
CA ARG A 290 -0.93 29.95 19.84
C ARG A 290 -1.27 31.38 19.43
N ASP A 291 -1.69 32.13 20.43
CA ASP A 291 -1.56 33.57 20.50
C ASP A 291 -0.08 33.84 20.80
N GLU A 292 0.63 34.57 19.92
CA GLU A 292 2.07 34.82 20.05
C GLU A 292 2.44 35.55 21.36
N ASP A 293 1.43 36.07 22.08
CA ASP A 293 1.55 36.85 23.32
C ASP A 293 1.26 36.05 24.61
N ALA A 294 0.99 34.74 24.56
CA ALA A 294 0.71 33.94 25.76
C ALA A 294 1.99 33.58 26.57
N GLU A 295 2.09 34.05 27.82
CA GLU A 295 3.26 33.86 28.70
C GLU A 295 3.39 32.47 29.35
N SER A 296 2.41 31.56 29.18
CA SER A 296 2.35 30.25 29.84
C SER A 296 2.07 29.12 28.84
N PRO A 297 2.67 27.92 29.01
CA PRO A 297 2.27 26.72 28.27
C PRO A 297 0.77 26.48 28.37
N THR A 298 0.14 26.07 27.26
CA THR A 298 -1.24 25.60 27.30
C THR A 298 -1.31 24.27 28.04
N ALA A 299 -2.44 23.95 28.68
CA ALA A 299 -2.63 22.69 29.39
C ALA A 299 -2.34 21.47 28.49
N SER A 300 -2.64 21.58 27.20
CA SER A 300 -2.35 20.57 26.18
C SER A 300 -0.84 20.35 25.96
N LEU A 301 -0.03 21.40 26.03
CA LEU A 301 1.43 21.29 25.91
C LEU A 301 2.04 20.60 27.13
N GLU A 302 1.59 20.94 28.34
CA GLU A 302 2.01 20.27 29.57
C GLU A 302 1.68 18.78 29.52
N ARG A 303 0.43 18.44 29.16
CA ARG A 303 -0.03 17.05 28.99
C ARG A 303 0.77 16.30 27.93
N CYS A 304 1.09 16.94 26.81
CA CYS A 304 1.93 16.38 25.75
C CYS A 304 3.33 15.98 26.27
N ILE A 305 3.97 16.86 27.05
CA ILE A 305 5.29 16.61 27.65
C ILE A 305 5.24 15.45 28.65
N GLU A 306 4.19 15.38 29.49
CA GLU A 306 3.99 14.26 30.41
C GLU A 306 3.88 12.92 29.69
N ILE A 307 3.13 12.86 28.58
CA ILE A 307 2.96 11.64 27.80
C ILE A 307 4.27 11.24 27.14
N TYR A 308 5.00 12.17 26.52
CA TYR A 308 6.32 11.85 25.94
C TYR A 308 7.33 11.39 27.00
N THR A 309 7.24 11.91 28.22
CA THR A 309 8.05 11.42 29.35
C THR A 309 7.66 9.97 29.71
N THR A 310 6.36 9.69 29.83
CA THR A 310 5.84 8.34 30.10
C THR A 310 6.25 7.32 29.02
N LEU A 311 6.24 7.73 27.74
CA LEU A 311 6.62 6.88 26.61
C LEU A 311 8.09 6.41 26.65
N GLN A 312 8.97 7.09 27.38
CA GLN A 312 10.37 6.66 27.56
C GLN A 312 10.46 5.30 28.28
N ASP A 313 9.52 5.02 29.17
CA ASP A 313 9.43 3.75 29.89
C ASP A 313 8.59 2.71 29.12
N VAL A 314 7.54 3.14 28.42
CA VAL A 314 6.60 2.26 27.69
C VAL A 314 7.16 1.74 26.35
N ASP A 315 7.93 2.55 25.61
CA ASP A 315 8.55 2.17 24.33
C ASP A 315 10.06 2.49 24.33
N PRO A 316 10.87 1.71 25.08
CA PRO A 316 12.29 1.99 25.29
C PRO A 316 13.12 1.91 23.99
N ASP A 317 12.64 1.20 22.97
CA ASP A 317 13.30 1.13 21.66
C ASP A 317 13.32 2.50 20.95
N HIS A 318 12.39 3.40 21.32
CA HIS A 318 12.25 4.75 20.77
C HIS A 318 12.58 5.87 21.76
N VAL A 319 13.17 5.55 22.92
CA VAL A 319 13.45 6.52 24.01
C VAL A 319 14.08 7.84 23.54
N ARG A 320 15.08 7.77 22.65
CA ARG A 320 15.77 8.95 22.11
C ARG A 320 14.84 9.88 21.35
N PHE A 321 13.90 9.33 20.60
CA PHE A 321 12.91 10.14 19.89
C PHE A 321 12.03 10.91 20.88
N TYR A 322 11.63 10.31 21.99
CA TYR A 322 10.82 10.99 23.00
C TYR A 322 11.61 12.03 23.80
N GLU A 323 12.87 11.73 24.16
CA GLU A 323 13.78 12.70 24.79
C GLU A 323 13.97 13.95 23.93
N ASP A 324 14.23 13.77 22.63
CA ASP A 324 14.38 14.88 21.67
C ASP A 324 13.09 15.73 21.60
N ARG A 325 11.92 15.09 21.69
CA ARG A 325 10.61 15.79 21.65
C ARG A 325 10.33 16.56 22.93
N VAL A 326 10.59 15.98 24.09
CA VAL A 326 10.48 16.69 25.39
C VAL A 326 11.38 17.91 25.39
N GLN A 327 12.64 17.76 24.99
CA GLN A 327 13.60 18.88 24.93
C GLN A 327 13.12 20.00 23.99
N ALA A 328 12.60 19.65 22.82
CA ALA A 328 12.10 20.63 21.85
C ALA A 328 10.87 21.38 22.38
N LEU A 329 9.96 20.70 23.08
CA LEU A 329 8.73 21.31 23.61
C LEU A 329 8.97 22.14 24.87
N SER A 330 9.91 21.76 25.73
CA SER A 330 10.27 22.53 26.93
C SER A 330 11.11 23.79 26.64
N ALA A 331 11.60 23.96 25.41
CA ALA A 331 12.36 25.14 25.00
C ALA A 331 11.46 26.30 24.52
N HIS A 332 10.15 26.07 24.40
CA HIS A 332 9.14 27.00 23.93
C HIS A 332 8.17 27.37 25.06
#